data_AF-A0AAF0MR62-F1
#
_entry.id   AF-A0AAF0MR62-F1
#
_cell.length_a   1.000
_cell.length_b   1.000
_cell.length_c   1.000
_cell.angle_alpha   90.00
_cell.angle_beta   90.00
_cell.angle_gamma   90.00
#
_symmetry.space_group_name_H-M   'P 1'
#
loop_
_entity.id
_entity.type
_entity.pdbx_description
1 polymer ?
#
loop_
_entity_poly.entity_id
_entity_poly.type
_entity_poly.pdbx_seq_one_letter_code
_entity_poly.pdbx_strand_id
1 'polypeptide(L)'
;MENKEKLREKADGILKTIEETRGKVPLVNKVLSERPDLFVPNAELSMKLFEGEGSLDKKTRELVALAAAAALGGQYCMKEHIRNAAALGATKDEILEVLEIAGYMCMTRSQSYAFRVFADVYGMDVE
;
A
#
# COMPACT_ATOMS: atom_id res chain seq x y z
N MET A 1 22.25 -24.17 8.91
CA MET A 1 22.95 -23.34 7.91
C MET A 1 22.30 -23.43 6.55
N GLU A 2 22.08 -24.64 6.03
CA GLU A 2 21.48 -24.89 4.71
C GLU A 2 20.14 -24.17 4.43
N ASN A 3 19.26 -24.03 5.43
CA ASN A 3 17.99 -23.30 5.27
C ASN A 3 18.17 -21.78 5.08
N LYS A 4 19.19 -21.18 5.73
CA LYS A 4 19.46 -19.74 5.60
C LYS A 4 20.00 -19.40 4.21
N GLU A 5 20.83 -20.27 3.65
CA GLU A 5 21.43 -20.11 2.32
C GLU A 5 20.36 -20.24 1.22
N LYS A 6 19.50 -21.25 1.31
CA LYS A 6 18.34 -21.41 0.41
C LYS A 6 17.38 -20.22 0.45
N LEU A 7 17.11 -19.68 1.65
CA LEU A 7 16.27 -18.48 1.78
C LEU A 7 16.92 -17.25 1.17
N ARG A 8 18.24 -17.09 1.30
CA ARG A 8 18.97 -15.99 0.68
C ARG A 8 18.93 -16.07 -0.85
N GLU A 9 19.18 -17.25 -1.42
CA GLU A 9 19.07 -17.47 -2.86
C GLU A 9 17.68 -17.11 -3.39
N LYS A 10 16.62 -17.53 -2.67
CA LYS A 10 15.24 -17.18 -3.02
C LYS A 10 14.98 -15.67 -2.93
N ALA A 11 15.47 -15.01 -1.89
CA ALA A 11 15.37 -13.55 -1.76
C ALA A 11 16.04 -12.84 -2.94
N ASP A 12 17.26 -13.23 -3.30
CA ASP A 12 18.01 -12.64 -4.41
C ASP A 12 17.29 -12.85 -5.76
N GLY A 13 16.69 -14.02 -5.98
CA GLY A 13 15.86 -14.28 -7.16
C GLY A 13 14.61 -13.38 -7.24
N ILE A 14 13.95 -13.13 -6.11
CA ILE A 14 12.81 -12.19 -6.03
C ILE A 14 13.27 -10.76 -6.34
N LEU A 15 14.38 -10.31 -5.76
CA LEU A 15 14.92 -8.97 -6.00
C LEU A 15 15.24 -8.76 -7.48
N LYS A 16 15.87 -9.75 -8.13
CA LYS A 16 16.16 -9.72 -9.56
C LYS A 16 14.88 -9.57 -10.40
N THR A 17 13.85 -10.35 -10.09
CA THR A 17 12.55 -10.27 -10.77
C THR A 17 11.91 -8.89 -10.61
N ILE A 18 12.00 -8.29 -9.42
CA ILE A 18 11.50 -6.93 -9.17
C ILE A 18 12.28 -5.90 -10.00
N GLU A 19 13.59 -6.02 -10.10
CA GLU A 19 14.42 -5.13 -10.90
C GLU A 19 14.09 -5.22 -12.39
N GLU A 20 13.92 -6.43 -12.92
CA GLU A 20 13.55 -6.68 -14.31
C GLU A 20 12.16 -6.14 -14.67
N THR A 21 11.19 -6.30 -13.76
CA THR A 21 9.80 -5.87 -14.00
C THR A 21 9.58 -4.38 -13.78
N ARG A 22 10.27 -3.76 -12.81
CA ARG A 22 10.04 -2.36 -12.41
C ARG A 22 11.18 -1.41 -12.78
N GLY A 23 12.27 -1.92 -13.34
CA GLY A 23 13.49 -1.17 -13.66
C GLY A 23 14.31 -0.74 -12.43
N LYS A 24 13.84 -1.02 -11.22
CA LYS A 24 14.53 -0.75 -9.95
C LYS A 24 13.94 -1.59 -8.83
N VAL A 25 14.76 -1.95 -7.86
CA VAL A 25 14.27 -2.52 -6.59
C VAL A 25 13.93 -1.40 -5.60
N PRO A 26 12.68 -1.32 -5.07
CA PRO A 26 12.31 -0.36 -4.03
C PRO A 26 13.18 -0.51 -2.77
N LEU A 27 13.49 0.61 -2.11
CA LEU A 27 14.35 0.62 -0.91
C LEU A 27 13.84 -0.31 0.19
N VAL A 28 12.51 -0.35 0.42
CA VAL A 28 11.88 -1.21 1.43
C VAL A 28 12.21 -2.69 1.17
N ASN A 29 12.18 -3.13 -0.09
CA ASN A 29 12.52 -4.51 -0.46
C ASN A 29 14.02 -4.79 -0.28
N LYS A 30 14.88 -3.86 -0.71
CA LYS A 30 16.35 -3.98 -0.53
C LYS A 30 16.76 -4.10 0.94
N VAL A 31 16.12 -3.32 1.82
CA VAL A 31 16.43 -3.37 3.26
C VAL A 31 15.86 -4.63 3.88
N LEU A 32 14.61 -4.99 3.56
CA LEU A 32 13.98 -6.18 4.14
C LEU A 32 14.68 -7.48 3.70
N SER A 33 15.28 -7.53 2.51
CA SER A 33 16.02 -8.72 2.04
C SER A 33 17.25 -9.07 2.87
N GLU A 34 17.75 -8.18 3.73
CA GLU A 34 18.74 -8.53 4.76
C GLU A 34 18.19 -9.52 5.80
N ARG A 35 16.86 -9.68 5.86
CA ARG A 35 16.13 -10.71 6.59
C ARG A 35 15.34 -11.59 5.61
N PRO A 36 15.99 -12.52 4.88
CA PRO A 36 15.33 -13.36 3.88
C PRO A 36 14.13 -14.16 4.44
N ASP A 37 14.21 -14.54 5.72
CA ASP A 37 13.13 -15.22 6.45
C ASP A 37 11.84 -14.39 6.58
N LEU A 38 11.95 -13.06 6.55
CA LEU A 38 10.82 -12.14 6.56
C LEU A 38 10.50 -11.58 5.17
N PHE A 39 11.52 -11.34 4.35
CA PHE A 39 11.36 -10.79 3.01
C PHE A 39 10.61 -11.72 2.07
N VAL A 40 11.02 -12.99 2.01
CA VAL A 40 10.40 -13.98 1.11
C VAL A 40 8.88 -14.09 1.33
N PRO A 41 8.37 -14.36 2.56
CA PRO A 41 6.93 -14.43 2.76
C PRO A 41 6.24 -13.08 2.55
N ASN A 42 6.89 -11.95 2.86
CA ASN A 42 6.33 -10.63 2.61
C ASN A 42 6.16 -10.34 1.10
N ALA A 43 7.15 -10.71 0.29
CA ALA A 43 7.08 -10.56 -1.16
C ALA A 43 6.02 -11.48 -1.79
N GLU A 44 5.88 -12.71 -1.28
CA GLU A 44 4.81 -13.64 -1.70
C GLU A 44 3.42 -13.10 -1.35
N LEU A 45 3.26 -12.53 -0.15
CA LEU A 45 2.01 -11.88 0.25
C LEU A 45 1.69 -10.71 -0.70
N SER A 46 2.68 -9.84 -0.95
CA SER A 46 2.52 -8.71 -1.88
C SER A 46 2.10 -9.18 -3.28
N MET A 47 2.78 -10.19 -3.84
CA MET A 47 2.40 -10.76 -5.14
C MET A 47 0.97 -11.31 -5.14
N LYS A 48 0.56 -12.06 -4.10
CA LYS A 48 -0.81 -12.58 -4.03
C LYS A 48 -1.85 -11.47 -3.94
N LEU A 49 -1.57 -10.40 -3.17
CA LEU A 49 -2.48 -9.27 -3.02
C LEU A 49 -2.66 -8.49 -4.33
N PHE A 50 -1.59 -8.21 -5.08
CA PHE A 50 -1.65 -7.34 -6.26
C PHE A 50 -1.82 -8.10 -7.58
N GLU A 51 -1.22 -9.28 -7.71
CA GLU A 51 -1.18 -10.06 -8.97
C GLU A 51 -2.01 -11.34 -8.91
N GLY A 52 -2.34 -11.84 -7.71
CA GLY A 52 -3.06 -13.10 -7.52
C GLY A 52 -4.56 -13.03 -7.81
N GLU A 53 -5.21 -14.19 -7.76
CA GLU A 53 -6.66 -14.33 -7.90
C GLU A 53 -7.41 -13.61 -6.76
N GLY A 54 -8.55 -12.98 -7.08
CA GLY A 54 -9.38 -12.28 -6.11
C GLY A 54 -10.54 -11.54 -6.77
N SER A 55 -11.49 -11.08 -5.98
CA SER A 55 -12.75 -10.49 -6.48
C SER A 55 -12.59 -9.08 -7.06
N LEU A 56 -11.52 -8.36 -6.71
CA LEU A 56 -11.18 -7.06 -7.26
C LEU A 56 -10.21 -7.23 -8.43
N ASP A 57 -10.42 -6.47 -9.50
CA ASP A 57 -9.43 -6.37 -10.58
C ASP A 57 -8.16 -5.62 -10.10
N LYS A 58 -7.09 -5.73 -10.88
CA LYS A 58 -5.78 -5.14 -10.52
C LYS A 58 -5.86 -3.61 -10.40
N LYS A 59 -6.63 -2.95 -11.29
CA LYS A 59 -6.79 -1.50 -11.29
C LYS A 59 -7.39 -1.03 -9.96
N THR A 60 -8.45 -1.70 -9.53
CA THR A 60 -9.17 -1.41 -8.28
C THR A 60 -8.28 -1.63 -7.07
N ARG A 61 -7.48 -2.71 -7.05
CA ARG A 61 -6.51 -2.96 -5.97
C ARG A 61 -5.48 -1.85 -5.84
N GLU A 62 -4.96 -1.36 -6.96
CA GLU A 62 -4.00 -0.24 -6.97
C GLU A 62 -4.64 1.08 -6.50
N LEU A 63 -5.90 1.36 -6.90
CA LEU A 63 -6.65 2.51 -6.42
C LEU A 63 -6.93 2.44 -4.89
N VAL A 64 -7.28 1.27 -4.37
CA VAL A 64 -7.44 1.06 -2.92
C VAL A 64 -6.11 1.25 -2.18
N ALA A 65 -5.02 0.72 -2.72
CA ALA A 65 -3.68 0.91 -2.15
C ALA A 65 -3.25 2.39 -2.18
N LEU A 66 -3.60 3.13 -3.24
CA LEU A 66 -3.37 4.57 -3.33
C LEU A 66 -4.14 5.33 -2.23
N ALA A 67 -5.41 5.02 -2.01
CA ALA A 67 -6.21 5.64 -0.93
C ALA A 67 -5.54 5.43 0.44
N ALA A 68 -5.08 4.22 0.72
CA ALA A 68 -4.36 3.90 1.95
C ALA A 68 -3.01 4.65 2.05
N ALA A 69 -2.24 4.68 0.96
CA ALA A 69 -0.96 5.40 0.92
C ALA A 69 -1.14 6.90 1.16
N ALA A 70 -2.19 7.52 0.60
CA ALA A 70 -2.55 8.90 0.84
C ALA A 70 -2.94 9.14 2.30
N ALA A 71 -3.81 8.30 2.86
CA ALA A 71 -4.25 8.41 4.25
C ALA A 71 -3.12 8.24 5.28
N LEU A 72 -2.06 7.50 4.94
CA LEU A 72 -0.87 7.27 5.77
C LEU A 72 0.27 8.26 5.50
N GLY A 73 0.14 9.16 4.52
CA GLY A 73 1.18 10.13 4.16
C GLY A 73 2.40 9.53 3.44
N GLY A 74 2.28 8.33 2.88
CA GLY A 74 3.38 7.60 2.25
C GLY A 74 3.71 8.10 0.84
N GLN A 75 4.49 9.19 0.71
CA GLN A 75 4.79 9.81 -0.58
C GLN A 75 5.36 8.88 -1.66
N TYR A 76 6.28 7.99 -1.28
CA TYR A 76 6.84 7.00 -2.20
C TYR A 76 5.79 5.98 -2.66
N CYS A 77 4.96 5.50 -1.73
CA CYS A 77 3.88 4.56 -2.03
C CYS A 77 2.82 5.22 -2.92
N MET A 78 2.43 6.46 -2.65
CA MET A 78 1.50 7.21 -3.50
C MET A 78 2.00 7.29 -4.94
N LYS A 79 3.27 7.67 -5.14
CA LYS A 79 3.87 7.76 -6.48
C LYS A 79 3.89 6.42 -7.21
N GLU A 80 4.14 5.32 -6.49
CA GLU A 80 4.17 3.98 -7.07
C GLU A 80 2.76 3.54 -7.48
N HIS A 81 1.80 3.60 -6.56
CA HIS A 81 0.42 3.16 -6.80
C HIS A 81 -0.30 4.02 -7.86
N ILE A 82 0.01 5.32 -7.96
CA ILE A 82 -0.45 6.17 -9.09
C ILE A 82 0.04 5.63 -10.43
N ARG A 83 1.33 5.30 -10.54
CA ARG A 83 1.90 4.79 -11.80
C ARG A 83 1.33 3.43 -12.16
N ASN A 84 1.20 2.53 -11.18
CA ASN A 84 0.66 1.20 -11.41
C ASN A 84 -0.82 1.26 -11.83
N ALA A 85 -1.65 2.05 -11.13
CA ALA A 85 -3.03 2.26 -11.50
C ALA A 85 -3.15 2.82 -12.93
N ALA A 86 -2.35 3.84 -13.27
CA ALA A 86 -2.33 4.42 -14.62
C ALA A 86 -1.90 3.40 -15.69
N ALA A 87 -0.90 2.55 -15.41
CA ALA A 87 -0.48 1.48 -16.31
C ALA A 87 -1.58 0.41 -16.53
N LEU A 88 -2.50 0.28 -15.57
CA LEU A 88 -3.68 -0.60 -15.65
C LEU A 88 -4.92 0.12 -16.24
N GLY A 89 -4.73 1.32 -16.80
CA GLY A 89 -5.79 2.08 -17.47
C GLY A 89 -6.62 2.99 -16.57
N ALA A 90 -6.19 3.25 -15.32
CA ALA A 90 -6.84 4.24 -14.50
C ALA A 90 -6.68 5.65 -15.08
N THR A 91 -7.78 6.41 -15.12
CA THR A 91 -7.73 7.79 -15.61
C THR A 91 -7.18 8.74 -14.55
N LYS A 92 -6.74 9.92 -14.98
CA LYS A 92 -6.35 10.99 -14.06
C LYS A 92 -7.51 11.37 -13.12
N ASP A 93 -8.74 11.34 -13.62
CA ASP A 93 -9.94 11.70 -12.87
C ASP A 93 -10.27 10.63 -11.81
N GLU A 94 -10.17 9.34 -12.15
CA GLU A 94 -10.31 8.25 -11.17
C GLU A 94 -9.26 8.36 -10.04
N ILE A 95 -8.02 8.68 -10.41
CA ILE A 95 -6.93 8.89 -9.44
C ILE A 95 -7.19 10.11 -8.55
N LEU A 96 -7.67 11.22 -9.13
CA LEU A 96 -8.00 12.42 -8.37
C LEU A 96 -9.15 12.15 -7.39
N GLU A 97 -10.22 11.49 -7.85
CA GLU A 97 -11.37 11.13 -7.03
C GLU A 97 -10.96 10.26 -5.82
N VAL A 98 -10.08 9.28 -6.03
CA VAL A 98 -9.54 8.45 -4.95
C VAL A 98 -8.77 9.28 -3.92
N LEU A 99 -7.98 10.27 -4.36
CA LEU A 99 -7.23 11.15 -3.47
C LEU A 99 -8.15 12.09 -2.68
N GLU A 100 -9.21 12.61 -3.32
CA GLU A 100 -10.23 13.43 -2.67
C GLU A 100 -11.00 12.64 -1.59
N ILE A 101 -11.43 11.42 -1.92
CA ILE A 101 -12.05 10.50 -0.96
C ILE A 101 -11.11 10.22 0.22
N ALA A 102 -9.84 9.88 -0.05
CA ALA A 102 -8.87 9.63 1.01
C ALA A 102 -8.66 10.86 1.91
N GLY A 103 -8.55 12.05 1.33
CA GLY A 103 -8.43 13.32 2.06
C GLY A 103 -9.66 13.61 2.94
N TYR A 104 -10.86 13.42 2.39
CA TYR A 104 -12.11 13.57 3.13
C TYR A 104 -12.18 12.61 4.34
N MET A 105 -11.81 11.34 4.15
CA MET A 105 -11.77 10.36 5.24
C MET A 105 -10.75 10.73 6.34
N CYS A 106 -9.63 11.37 5.98
CA CYS A 106 -8.69 11.90 6.97
C CYS A 106 -9.25 13.09 7.75
N MET A 107 -9.93 14.01 7.08
CA MET A 107 -10.58 15.15 7.71
C MET A 107 -11.67 14.70 8.71
N THR A 108 -12.57 13.82 8.26
CA THR A 108 -13.68 13.34 9.10
C THR A 108 -13.20 12.49 10.28
N ARG A 109 -12.06 11.80 10.17
CA ARG A 109 -11.40 11.16 11.33
C ARG A 109 -11.07 12.17 12.42
N SER A 110 -10.47 13.31 12.06
CA SER A 110 -10.14 14.36 13.03
C SER A 110 -11.38 14.96 13.67
N GLN A 111 -12.40 15.26 12.86
CA GLN A 111 -13.70 15.75 13.35
C GLN A 111 -14.36 14.75 14.29
N SER A 112 -14.38 13.46 13.94
CA SER A 112 -14.96 12.40 14.77
C SER A 112 -14.33 12.37 16.16
N TYR A 113 -13.00 12.51 16.27
CA TYR A 113 -12.36 12.56 17.59
C TYR A 113 -12.65 13.86 18.33
N ALA A 114 -12.51 15.01 17.67
CA ALA A 114 -12.71 16.30 18.31
C ALA A 114 -14.16 16.51 18.78
N PHE A 115 -15.14 16.15 17.95
CA PHE A 115 -16.54 16.40 18.23
C PHE A 115 -17.09 15.49 19.33
N ARG A 116 -16.56 14.27 19.49
CA ARG A 116 -16.91 13.41 20.62
C ARG A 116 -16.45 14.01 21.94
N VAL A 117 -15.24 14.54 21.99
CA VAL A 117 -14.73 15.25 23.18
C VAL A 117 -15.54 16.51 23.46
N PHE A 118 -15.87 17.26 22.41
CA PHE A 118 -16.72 18.45 22.54
C PHE A 118 -18.11 18.09 23.10
N ALA A 119 -18.76 17.08 22.52
CA ALA A 119 -20.07 16.61 22.98
C ALA A 119 -20.06 16.20 24.46
N ASP A 120 -19.03 15.46 24.88
CA ASP A 120 -18.83 15.05 26.28
C ASP A 120 -18.72 16.26 27.22
N VAL A 121 -17.86 17.24 26.90
CA VAL A 121 -17.66 18.45 27.72
C VAL A 121 -18.95 19.27 27.88
N TYR A 122 -19.79 19.30 26.85
CA TYR A 122 -21.03 20.08 26.85
C TYR A 122 -22.29 19.26 27.18
N GLY A 123 -22.15 17.98 27.53
CA GLY A 123 -23.28 17.10 27.85
C GLY A 123 -24.29 16.96 26.71
N MET A 124 -23.82 16.95 25.46
CA MET A 124 -24.67 16.77 24.29
C MET A 124 -25.07 15.29 24.17
N ASP A 125 -26.37 15.02 24.04
CA ASP A 125 -26.87 13.68 23.74
C ASP A 125 -26.63 13.38 22.25
N VAL A 126 -25.85 12.32 21.98
CA VAL A 126 -25.39 11.93 20.63
C VAL A 126 -25.76 10.48 20.29
N GLU A 127 -26.70 9.89 21.04
CA GLU A 127 -27.33 8.60 20.71
C GLU A 127 -28.51 8.73 19.75
#